data_AF-A0A3S0H5L3-F1
#
_entry.id   AF-A0A3S0H5L3-F1
#
_cell.length_a   1.000
_cell.length_b   1.000
_cell.length_c   1.000
_cell.angle_alpha   90.00
_cell.angle_beta   90.00
_cell.angle_gamma   90.00
#
_symmetry.space_group_name_H-M   'P 1'
#
loop_
_entity.id
_entity.type
_entity.pdbx_description
1 polymer ?
#
loop_
_entity_poly.entity_id
_entity_poly.type
_entity_poly.pdbx_seq_one_letter_code
_entity_poly.pdbx_strand_id
1 'polypeptide(L)'
;MSPWHLLWIGPLFIGGFAALWAFVSKVLSWLGWQRLADEYAVAAAPPSEVRLRLSWAKLGLVDYKNVIEAGLGPEGLSLTVPAIFRIGHPALLIPWAALGPVHQRRQLWNTHYQLSISTAGRSVPLAFRSEALAQALRPWLVEAATAE
;
A
#
# COMPACT_ATOMS: atom_id res chain seq x y z
N MET A 1 46.50 18.82 -12.71
CA MET A 1 45.34 17.89 -12.77
C MET A 1 44.11 18.73 -13.09
N SER A 2 43.54 18.58 -14.29
CA SER A 2 42.45 19.45 -14.76
C SER A 2 41.14 19.15 -14.01
N PRO A 3 40.44 20.13 -13.41
CA PRO A 3 39.30 19.93 -12.49
C PRO A 3 38.01 19.48 -13.17
N TRP A 4 38.05 19.15 -14.47
CA TRP A 4 36.88 18.76 -15.26
C TRP A 4 36.14 17.53 -14.69
N HIS A 5 36.84 16.63 -14.01
CA HIS A 5 36.28 15.41 -13.41
C HIS A 5 35.26 15.71 -12.30
N LEU A 6 35.38 16.84 -11.59
CA LEU A 6 34.40 17.27 -10.57
C LEU A 6 33.02 17.56 -11.17
N LEU A 7 32.96 17.98 -12.44
CA LEU A 7 31.70 18.21 -13.15
C LEU A 7 30.94 16.91 -13.43
N TRP A 8 31.63 15.77 -13.47
CA TRP A 8 31.02 14.46 -13.74
C TRP A 8 30.67 13.69 -12.47
N ILE A 9 31.31 14.01 -11.33
CA ILE A 9 31.01 13.39 -10.03
C ILE A 9 29.55 13.64 -9.62
N GLY A 10 29.05 14.87 -9.79
CA GLY A 10 27.65 15.20 -9.45
C GLY A 10 26.61 14.38 -10.22
N PRO A 11 26.62 14.40 -11.56
CA PRO A 11 25.72 13.58 -12.39
C PRO A 11 25.85 12.07 -12.12
N LEU A 12 27.08 11.55 -11.95
CA LEU A 12 27.31 10.13 -11.67
C LEU A 12 26.72 9.73 -10.30
N PHE A 13 26.88 10.60 -9.30
CA PHE A 13 26.33 10.40 -7.96
C PHE A 13 24.79 10.42 -7.98
N ILE A 14 24.18 11.39 -8.66
CA ILE A 14 22.71 11.47 -8.81
C ILE A 14 22.18 10.25 -9.56
N GLY A 15 22.83 9.84 -10.66
CA GLY A 15 22.46 8.64 -11.41
C GLY A 15 22.57 7.36 -10.59
N GLY A 16 23.67 7.20 -9.84
CA GLY A 16 23.88 6.07 -8.94
C GLY A 16 22.86 6.03 -7.80
N PHE A 17 22.56 7.18 -7.19
CA PHE A 17 21.53 7.30 -6.16
C PHE A 17 20.14 6.97 -6.69
N ALA A 18 19.78 7.46 -7.89
CA ALA A 18 18.51 7.15 -8.53
C ALA A 18 18.39 5.64 -8.86
N ALA A 19 19.46 5.02 -9.36
CA ALA A 19 19.49 3.59 -9.63
C ALA A 19 19.33 2.75 -8.35
N LEU A 20 20.05 3.10 -7.27
CA LEU A 20 19.93 2.45 -5.97
C LEU A 20 18.52 2.63 -5.39
N TRP A 21 17.96 3.84 -5.47
CA TRP A 21 16.61 4.14 -5.03
C TRP A 21 15.56 3.30 -5.78
N ALA A 22 15.67 3.21 -7.11
CA ALA A 22 14.79 2.40 -7.93
C ALA A 22 14.93 0.90 -7.61
N PHE A 23 16.16 0.42 -7.39
CA PHE A 23 16.43 -0.97 -7.02
C PHE A 23 15.79 -1.32 -5.67
N VAL A 24 16.03 -0.52 -4.62
CA VAL A 24 15.44 -0.73 -3.29
C VAL A 24 13.91 -0.65 -3.34
N SER A 25 13.36 0.34 -4.06
CA SER A 25 11.90 0.47 -4.24
C SER A 25 11.30 -0.76 -4.92
N LYS A 26 11.96 -1.31 -5.94
CA LYS A 26 11.54 -2.52 -6.64
C LYS A 26 11.58 -3.74 -5.73
N VAL A 27 12.65 -3.92 -4.96
CA VAL A 27 12.78 -5.05 -4.01
C VAL A 27 11.70 -5.00 -2.92
N LEU A 28 11.44 -3.82 -2.35
CA LEU A 28 10.39 -3.62 -1.35
C LEU A 28 9.00 -3.92 -1.90
N SER A 29 8.71 -3.48 -3.13
CA SER A 29 7.46 -3.84 -3.80
C SER A 29 7.32 -5.35 -3.95
N TRP A 30 8.39 -6.03 -4.40
CA TRP A 30 8.36 -7.47 -4.66
C TRP A 30 8.06 -8.31 -3.42
N LEU A 31 8.49 -7.84 -2.23
CA LEU A 31 8.32 -8.55 -0.97
C LEU A 31 6.91 -8.43 -0.38
N GLY A 32 6.14 -7.40 -0.71
CA GLY A 32 4.83 -7.14 -0.10
C GLY A 32 3.75 -6.77 -1.10
N TRP A 33 3.99 -5.75 -1.91
CA TRP A 33 3.01 -5.12 -2.79
C TRP A 33 2.71 -5.94 -4.04
N GLN A 34 3.72 -6.56 -4.65
CA GLN A 34 3.58 -7.27 -5.92
C GLN A 34 2.53 -8.38 -5.86
N ARG A 35 2.41 -9.08 -4.72
CA ARG A 35 1.42 -10.15 -4.56
C ARG A 35 -0.02 -9.67 -4.73
N LEU A 36 -0.33 -8.47 -4.24
CA LEU A 36 -1.64 -7.87 -4.47
C LEU A 36 -1.70 -7.23 -5.84
N ALA A 37 -0.59 -6.67 -6.34
CA ALA A 37 -0.53 -6.07 -7.67
C ALA A 37 -0.81 -7.06 -8.79
N ASP A 38 -0.38 -8.32 -8.66
CA ASP A 38 -0.57 -9.32 -9.70
C ASP A 38 -2.06 -9.60 -9.99
N GLU A 39 -2.96 -9.33 -9.04
CA GLU A 39 -4.40 -9.58 -9.17
C GLU A 39 -5.25 -8.31 -9.15
N TYR A 40 -4.87 -7.32 -8.33
CA TYR A 40 -5.66 -6.12 -8.04
C TYR A 40 -5.01 -4.84 -8.56
N ALA A 41 -3.90 -4.89 -9.32
CA ALA A 41 -3.31 -3.69 -9.88
C ALA A 41 -4.22 -3.03 -10.91
N VAL A 42 -4.43 -1.73 -10.75
CA VAL A 42 -5.13 -0.87 -11.70
C VAL A 42 -4.21 0.25 -12.17
N ALA A 43 -4.38 0.69 -13.42
CA ALA A 43 -3.58 1.77 -13.99
C ALA A 43 -3.79 3.10 -13.24
N ALA A 44 -5.03 3.33 -12.79
CA ALA A 44 -5.42 4.45 -11.94
C ALA A 44 -6.49 3.98 -10.96
N ALA A 45 -6.37 4.39 -9.70
CA ALA A 45 -7.43 4.13 -8.72
C ALA A 45 -8.70 4.90 -9.12
N PRO A 46 -9.89 4.25 -9.07
CA PRO A 46 -11.15 4.93 -9.33
C PRO A 46 -11.40 6.04 -8.30
N PRO A 47 -12.33 6.98 -8.60
CA PRO A 47 -12.76 7.96 -7.62
C PRO A 47 -13.31 7.25 -6.38
N SER A 48 -12.73 7.58 -5.24
CA SER A 48 -13.09 7.04 -3.93
C SER A 48 -13.81 8.12 -3.14
N GLU A 49 -14.91 7.77 -2.49
CA GLU A 49 -15.72 8.67 -1.67
C GLU A 49 -14.94 9.16 -0.45
N VAL A 50 -14.12 8.29 0.13
CA VAL A 50 -13.29 8.59 1.30
C VAL A 50 -11.84 8.34 0.96
N ARG A 51 -10.95 9.29 1.24
CA ARG A 51 -9.49 9.13 1.13
C ARG A 51 -8.81 9.43 2.44
N LEU A 52 -7.99 8.50 2.91
CA LEU A 52 -7.29 8.60 4.19
C LEU A 52 -5.83 8.19 4.01
N ARG A 53 -4.92 9.09 4.37
CA ARG A 53 -3.50 8.76 4.44
C ARG A 53 -3.20 8.00 5.72
N LEU A 54 -2.59 6.82 5.59
CA LEU A 54 -2.26 5.95 6.70
C LEU A 54 -0.89 6.29 7.27
N SER A 55 -0.84 6.60 8.56
CA SER A 55 0.42 6.88 9.24
C SER A 55 1.30 5.63 9.35
N TRP A 56 0.67 4.47 9.50
CA TRP A 56 1.33 3.17 9.43
C TRP A 56 0.37 2.13 8.89
N ALA A 57 0.87 1.32 7.97
CA ALA A 57 0.23 0.12 7.47
C ALA A 57 1.29 -0.92 7.14
N LYS A 58 0.96 -2.20 7.31
CA LYS A 58 1.83 -3.32 7.04
C LYS A 58 1.12 -4.24 6.06
N LEU A 59 1.77 -4.52 4.94
CA LEU A 59 1.26 -5.39 3.89
C LEU A 59 2.13 -6.63 3.85
N GLY A 60 1.60 -7.76 4.32
CA GLY A 60 2.38 -8.99 4.47
C GLY A 60 3.58 -8.80 5.39
N LEU A 61 4.79 -8.77 4.82
CA LEU A 61 6.05 -8.64 5.55
C LEU A 61 6.63 -7.22 5.54
N VAL A 62 6.04 -6.29 4.78
CA VAL A 62 6.60 -4.95 4.57
C VAL A 62 5.82 -3.89 5.35
N ASP A 63 6.54 -3.08 6.13
CA ASP A 63 6.00 -1.97 6.89
C ASP A 63 6.07 -0.67 6.08
N TYR A 64 4.92 -0.05 5.87
CA TYR A 64 4.73 1.21 5.16
C TYR A 64 4.34 2.30 6.15
N LYS A 65 5.18 3.33 6.30
CA LYS A 65 4.96 4.45 7.24
C LYS A 65 4.67 5.74 6.47
N ASN A 66 3.52 6.35 6.70
CA ASN A 66 3.08 7.61 6.09
C ASN A 66 3.06 7.63 4.55
N VAL A 67 3.04 6.48 3.88
CA VAL A 67 3.14 6.39 2.42
C VAL A 67 1.92 5.75 1.75
N ILE A 68 1.09 5.01 2.48
CA ILE A 68 -0.12 4.42 1.91
C ILE A 68 -1.28 5.39 2.08
N GLU A 69 -1.99 5.65 1.00
CA GLU A 69 -3.28 6.32 0.99
C GLU A 69 -4.35 5.29 0.64
N ALA A 70 -5.33 5.15 1.54
CA ALA A 70 -6.47 4.26 1.37
C ALA A 70 -7.67 5.07 0.88
N GLY A 71 -8.27 4.64 -0.24
CA GLY A 71 -9.49 5.20 -0.78
C GLY A 71 -10.63 4.18 -0.73
N LEU A 72 -11.77 4.52 -0.15
CA LEU A 72 -12.96 3.66 -0.12
C LEU A 72 -13.94 4.12 -1.18
N GLY A 73 -14.47 3.20 -1.99
CA GLY A 73 -15.53 3.47 -2.96
C GLY A 73 -16.37 2.23 -3.24
N PRO A 74 -17.41 2.34 -4.08
CA PRO A 74 -18.33 1.24 -4.36
C PRO A 74 -17.64 0.01 -4.98
N GLU A 75 -16.57 0.21 -5.74
CA GLU A 75 -15.81 -0.89 -6.34
C GLU A 75 -14.92 -1.63 -5.35
N GLY A 76 -14.53 -1.01 -4.23
CA GLY A 76 -13.63 -1.62 -3.26
C GLY A 76 -12.75 -0.64 -2.47
N LEU A 77 -11.76 -1.23 -1.78
CA LEU A 77 -10.68 -0.52 -1.12
C LEU A 77 -9.52 -0.31 -2.09
N SER A 78 -9.30 0.94 -2.48
CA SER A 78 -8.11 1.36 -3.22
C SER A 78 -6.94 1.64 -2.28
N LEU A 79 -5.74 1.20 -2.65
CA LEU A 79 -4.49 1.53 -1.97
C LEU A 79 -3.53 2.17 -2.96
N THR A 80 -3.09 3.38 -2.66
CA THR A 80 -2.16 4.15 -3.50
C THR A 80 -0.97 4.64 -2.69
N VAL A 81 0.12 4.97 -3.38
CA VAL A 81 1.32 5.56 -2.79
C VAL A 81 1.70 6.84 -3.53
N PRO A 82 2.40 7.79 -2.90
CA PRO A 82 2.77 9.04 -3.57
C PRO A 82 3.74 8.78 -4.72
N ALA A 83 3.81 9.73 -5.66
CA ALA A 83 4.49 9.56 -6.96
C ALA A 83 5.94 9.06 -6.85
N ILE A 84 6.67 9.49 -5.81
CA ILE A 84 8.05 9.07 -5.55
C ILE A 84 8.22 7.57 -5.27
N PHE A 85 7.17 6.89 -4.81
CA PHE A 85 7.14 5.45 -4.52
C PHE A 85 6.32 4.66 -5.54
N ARG A 86 5.69 5.31 -6.54
CA ARG A 86 4.93 4.62 -7.60
C ARG A 86 5.81 3.70 -8.44
N ILE A 87 7.13 3.93 -8.48
CA ILE A 87 8.08 3.03 -9.13
C ILE A 87 8.06 1.68 -8.40
N GLY A 88 7.40 0.70 -9.02
CA GLY A 88 7.19 -0.63 -8.47
C GLY A 88 5.91 -0.81 -7.65
N HIS A 89 5.19 0.25 -7.27
CA HIS A 89 3.96 0.13 -6.47
C HIS A 89 2.75 0.65 -7.28
N PRO A 90 2.17 -0.19 -8.16
CA PRO A 90 0.95 0.18 -8.89
C PRO A 90 -0.19 0.44 -7.90
N ALA A 91 -1.16 1.27 -8.32
CA ALA A 91 -2.37 1.46 -7.53
C ALA A 91 -3.11 0.12 -7.44
N LEU A 92 -3.59 -0.22 -6.25
CA LEU A 92 -4.35 -1.45 -6.01
C LEU A 92 -5.82 -1.10 -5.82
N LEU A 93 -6.71 -1.91 -6.37
CA LEU A 93 -8.15 -1.85 -6.12
C LEU A 93 -8.63 -3.22 -5.67
N ILE A 94 -8.87 -3.36 -4.37
CA ILE A 94 -9.25 -4.62 -3.74
C ILE A 94 -10.78 -4.62 -3.58
N PRO A 95 -11.50 -5.54 -4.23
CA PRO A 95 -12.96 -5.61 -4.11
C PRO A 95 -13.38 -6.02 -2.70
N TRP A 96 -14.56 -5.58 -2.27
CA TRP A 96 -15.07 -5.87 -0.92
C TRP A 96 -15.17 -7.37 -0.62
N ALA A 97 -15.52 -8.19 -1.60
CA ALA A 97 -15.58 -9.65 -1.48
C ALA A 97 -14.22 -10.31 -1.17
N ALA A 98 -13.11 -9.66 -1.53
CA ALA A 98 -11.76 -10.16 -1.22
C ALA A 98 -11.29 -9.76 0.18
N LEU A 99 -11.98 -8.84 0.86
CA LEU A 99 -11.62 -8.35 2.18
C LEU A 99 -12.28 -9.21 3.26
N GLY A 100 -11.44 -9.77 4.13
CA GLY A 100 -11.90 -10.49 5.31
C GLY A 100 -12.30 -9.56 6.46
N PRO A 101 -12.78 -10.14 7.57
CA PRO A 101 -13.20 -9.39 8.74
C PRO A 101 -12.05 -8.57 9.35
N VAL A 102 -12.36 -7.35 9.78
CA VAL A 102 -11.41 -6.49 10.48
C VAL A 102 -11.31 -6.92 11.94
N HIS A 103 -10.13 -7.39 12.32
CA HIS A 103 -9.79 -7.72 13.70
C HIS A 103 -9.05 -6.56 14.35
N GLN A 104 -9.60 -6.04 15.44
CA GLN A 104 -8.88 -5.11 16.30
C GLN A 104 -7.90 -5.88 17.19
N ARG A 105 -6.61 -5.60 17.05
CA ARG A 105 -5.55 -6.14 17.90
C ARG A 105 -5.03 -5.01 18.78
N ARG A 106 -5.38 -5.08 20.07
CA ARG A 106 -4.77 -4.24 21.10
C ARG A 106 -3.56 -4.98 21.67
N GLN A 107 -2.36 -4.57 21.29
CA GLN A 107 -1.18 -4.91 22.09
C GLN A 107 -1.04 -3.92 23.24
N LEU A 108 -0.34 -4.34 24.30
CA LEU A 108 -0.19 -3.68 25.61
C LEU A 108 0.01 -2.14 25.55
N TRP A 109 0.59 -1.61 24.47
CA TRP A 109 0.87 -0.18 24.30
C TRP A 109 0.34 0.41 22.98
N ASN A 110 -0.28 -0.40 22.10
CA ASN A 110 -0.69 0.10 20.80
C ASN A 110 -1.84 -0.70 20.15
N THR A 111 -2.87 0.02 19.73
CA THR A 111 -4.00 -0.53 18.94
C THR A 111 -3.64 -0.52 17.46
N HIS A 112 -3.86 -1.64 16.79
CA HIS A 112 -3.84 -1.74 15.33
C HIS A 112 -5.00 -2.60 14.85
N TYR A 113 -5.44 -2.33 13.64
CA TYR A 113 -6.47 -3.10 12.96
C TYR A 113 -5.78 -4.01 11.96
N GLN A 114 -6.28 -5.23 11.81
CA GLN A 114 -5.75 -6.19 10.87
C GLN A 114 -6.90 -6.84 10.12
N LEU A 115 -6.77 -6.93 8.80
CA LEU A 115 -7.67 -7.68 7.95
C LEU A 115 -6.86 -8.60 7.04
N SER A 116 -7.50 -9.63 6.53
CA SER A 116 -6.96 -10.53 5.50
C SER A 116 -7.47 -10.10 4.14
N ILE A 117 -6.58 -9.97 3.15
CA ILE A 117 -6.95 -9.82 1.75
C ILE A 117 -6.77 -11.18 1.08
N SER A 118 -7.84 -11.73 0.54
CA SER A 118 -7.81 -12.95 -0.26
C SER A 118 -7.24 -12.64 -1.63
N THR A 119 -6.24 -13.40 -2.05
CA THR A 119 -5.65 -13.38 -3.40
C THR A 119 -5.63 -14.81 -3.92
N ALA A 120 -5.63 -15.05 -5.23
CA ALA A 120 -5.69 -16.35 -5.90
C ALA A 120 -4.85 -17.46 -5.22
N GLY A 121 -5.46 -18.15 -4.25
CA GLY A 121 -4.87 -19.23 -3.47
C GLY A 121 -4.10 -18.86 -2.18
N ARG A 122 -4.01 -17.58 -1.77
CA ARG A 122 -3.34 -17.15 -0.53
C ARG A 122 -4.04 -15.97 0.15
N SER A 123 -3.73 -15.74 1.42
CA SER A 123 -4.20 -14.56 2.15
C SER A 123 -3.04 -13.65 2.52
N VAL A 124 -3.13 -12.37 2.18
CA VAL A 124 -2.15 -11.35 2.56
C VAL A 124 -2.71 -10.55 3.74
N PRO A 125 -2.06 -10.56 4.92
CA PRO A 125 -2.50 -9.73 6.02
C PRO A 125 -2.20 -8.25 5.73
N LEU A 126 -3.21 -7.40 5.83
CA LEU A 126 -3.08 -5.94 5.88
C LEU A 126 -3.33 -5.51 7.32
N ALA A 127 -2.31 -4.96 7.97
CA ALA A 127 -2.48 -4.28 9.25
C ALA A 127 -2.36 -2.77 9.06
N PHE A 128 -3.09 -1.97 9.84
CA PHE A 128 -3.03 -0.52 9.78
C PHE A 128 -3.33 0.10 11.14
N ARG A 129 -2.79 1.29 11.37
CA ARG A 129 -2.99 2.08 12.59
C ARG A 129 -3.78 3.34 12.25
N SER A 130 -5.04 3.15 11.88
CA SER A 130 -5.97 4.24 11.59
C SER A 130 -7.37 3.85 12.03
N GLU A 131 -7.84 4.50 13.09
CA GLU A 131 -9.22 4.32 13.58
C GLU A 131 -10.23 4.88 12.57
N ALA A 132 -9.92 6.01 11.93
CA ALA A 132 -10.76 6.58 10.88
C ALA A 132 -10.99 5.61 9.72
N LEU A 133 -9.94 4.90 9.30
CA LEU A 133 -10.08 3.86 8.27
C LEU A 133 -10.92 2.68 8.79
N ALA A 134 -10.70 2.24 10.03
CA ALA A 134 -11.47 1.14 10.62
C ALA A 134 -12.97 1.46 10.72
N GLN A 135 -13.31 2.69 11.11
CA GLN A 135 -14.69 3.16 11.16
C GLN A 135 -15.29 3.28 9.76
N ALA A 136 -14.53 3.81 8.80
CA ALA A 136 -14.96 3.95 7.41
C ALA A 136 -15.19 2.61 6.71
N LEU A 137 -14.42 1.55 7.05
CA LEU A 137 -14.59 0.20 6.50
C LEU A 137 -15.84 -0.52 7.00
N ARG A 138 -16.33 -0.17 8.19
CA ARG A 138 -17.42 -0.87 8.87
C ARG A 138 -18.71 -1.01 8.03
N PRO A 139 -19.26 0.06 7.40
CA PRO A 139 -20.47 -0.07 6.59
C PRO A 139 -20.28 -1.00 5.39
N TRP A 140 -19.17 -0.84 4.66
CA TRP A 140 -18.86 -1.63 3.46
C TRP A 140 -18.72 -3.12 3.73
N LEU A 141 -18.10 -3.49 4.86
CA LEU A 141 -17.91 -4.89 5.22
C LEU A 141 -19.22 -5.57 5.65
N VAL A 142 -20.14 -4.83 6.27
CA VAL A 142 -21.47 -5.34 6.63
C VAL A 142 -22.29 -5.57 5.37
N GLU A 143 -22.28 -4.61 4.45
CA GLU A 143 -23.01 -4.72 3.18
C GLU A 143 -22.49 -5.87 2.32
N ALA A 144 -21.17 -6.02 2.21
CA ALA A 144 -20.54 -7.13 1.48
C ALA A 144 -20.89 -8.50 2.08
N ALA A 145 -21.03 -8.62 3.40
CA ALA A 145 -21.42 -9.86 4.06
C ALA A 145 -22.91 -10.20 3.91
N THR A 146 -23.75 -9.22 3.56
CA THR A 146 -25.20 -9.43 3.33
C THR A 146 -25.57 -9.66 1.86
N ALA A 147 -24.62 -9.51 0.94
CA ALA A 147 -24.82 -9.68 -0.50
C ALA A 147 -24.62 -11.12 -1.00
N GLU A 148 -24.35 -12.07 -0.09
CA GLU A 148 -24.29 -13.53 -0.35
C GLU A 148 -25.62 -14.24 -0.11
#